data_AF-I2JES8-F1
#
_entry.id   AF-I2JES8-F1
#
_cell.length_a   1.000
_cell.length_b   1.000
_cell.length_c   1.000
_cell.angle_alpha   90.00
_cell.angle_beta   90.00
_cell.angle_gamma   90.00
#
_symmetry.space_group_name_H-M   'P 1'
#
loop_
_entity.id
_entity.type
_entity.pdbx_description
1 polymer ?
#
loop_
_entity_poly.entity_id
_entity_poly.type
_entity_poly.pdbx_seq_one_letter_code
_entity_poly.pdbx_strand_id
1 'polypeptide(L)'
;MKGVKLHVRVLAFALLLIGAGSTAWQIFVLNIPVSSDTTEPVWVIDTKLTFNARDNTPVKVQMYVPPSWSKFITLNESFISKNYGVNTDIVNDNRQAVWSARRAEGQQQLFYRLMLTKRSNSRFAESEAGPLFRESPDLQGVEKIAVEALLKPIREHSADIETFIREAIKLINEPSNDNARLLLGNNYTQDNKSMVLELLLSSAHIPVERVRTLRLISGVAQTPELWMRSYNGKRWLYFNPETGAQGLPDDRVVWWTGNDPIAKVEGGRHLKVEITANQKVMNSITLAQSIAESKENKFWALSLYDLPLQSQQTFEIILMIPIGVMLILVLRNIVGLETLGTFTPVLIGLAFRETQVLWGIILFTLITALGLSIRSYLEHLHLQLLSRLSVVLTFVVIIMALISVLGHRLGLDRGLSIALFPMVILTMSIERMSIVWEERGGLHAGKVGIGTLIAATLSHLMMTYPTWTYFVFTFPGMLLIFMSFMLVLGHYRGYRLTELFRFNAMIKGRQ
;
A
#
# COMPACT_ATOMS: atom_id res chain seq x y z
N MET A 1 -34.20 26.80 28.54
CA MET A 1 -34.25 25.68 27.56
C MET A 1 -33.76 26.02 26.14
N LYS A 2 -33.82 27.27 25.64
CA LYS A 2 -33.31 27.62 24.29
C LYS A 2 -31.77 27.52 24.15
N GLY A 3 -31.01 27.85 25.21
CA GLY A 3 -29.54 27.82 25.21
C GLY A 3 -28.93 26.42 25.01
N VAL A 4 -29.52 25.37 25.60
CA VAL A 4 -29.01 23.99 25.47
C VAL A 4 -29.14 23.48 24.02
N LYS A 5 -30.26 23.76 23.34
CA LYS A 5 -30.44 23.40 21.94
C LYS A 5 -29.48 24.15 21.01
N LEU A 6 -29.18 25.41 21.33
CA LEU A 6 -28.19 26.21 20.58
C LEU A 6 -26.79 25.63 20.77
N HIS A 7 -26.41 25.32 22.02
CA HIS A 7 -25.09 24.76 22.35
C HIS A 7 -24.83 23.44 21.64
N VAL A 8 -25.80 22.53 21.61
CA VAL A 8 -25.66 21.24 20.89
C VAL A 8 -25.48 21.45 19.39
N ARG A 9 -26.20 22.40 18.78
CA ARG A 9 -26.05 22.71 17.34
C ARG A 9 -24.69 23.31 17.03
N VAL A 10 -24.19 24.21 17.87
CA VAL A 10 -22.85 24.80 17.71
C VAL A 10 -21.77 23.74 17.85
N LEU A 11 -21.87 22.88 18.87
CA LEU A 11 -20.93 21.77 19.08
C LEU A 11 -20.94 20.79 17.91
N ALA A 12 -22.12 20.38 17.44
CA ALA A 12 -22.27 19.51 16.28
C ALA A 12 -21.64 20.14 15.03
N PHE A 13 -21.88 21.44 14.79
CA PHE A 13 -21.30 22.15 13.65
C PHE A 13 -19.77 22.25 13.75
N ALA A 14 -19.22 22.54 14.93
CA ALA A 14 -17.78 22.56 15.15
C ALA A 14 -17.13 21.20 14.89
N LEU A 15 -17.71 20.10 15.42
CA LEU A 15 -17.23 18.75 15.18
C LEU A 15 -17.28 18.36 13.69
N LEU A 16 -18.34 18.76 12.99
CA LEU A 16 -18.48 18.52 11.55
C LEU A 16 -17.41 19.27 10.75
N LEU A 17 -17.15 20.54 11.08
CA LEU A 17 -16.13 21.35 10.42
C LEU A 17 -14.71 20.80 10.65
N ILE A 18 -14.39 20.42 11.89
CA ILE A 18 -13.07 19.85 12.23
C ILE A 18 -12.89 18.50 11.52
N GLY A 19 -13.90 17.63 11.56
CA GLY A 19 -13.87 16.33 10.88
C GLY A 19 -13.73 16.47 9.37
N ALA A 20 -14.59 17.28 8.74
CA ALA A 20 -14.56 17.50 7.29
C ALA A 20 -13.27 18.21 6.83
N GLY A 21 -12.79 19.19 7.61
CA GLY A 21 -11.53 19.88 7.32
C GLY A 21 -10.33 18.95 7.39
N SER A 22 -10.25 18.09 8.41
CA SER A 22 -9.20 17.07 8.53
C SER A 22 -9.22 16.10 7.35
N THR A 23 -10.39 15.58 6.98
CA THR A 23 -10.54 14.66 5.86
C THR A 23 -10.20 15.33 4.53
N ALA A 24 -10.66 16.57 4.30
CA ALA A 24 -10.35 17.33 3.08
C ALA A 24 -8.84 17.62 2.95
N TRP A 25 -8.17 17.98 4.05
CA TRP A 25 -6.73 18.18 4.05
C TRP A 25 -5.97 16.92 3.64
N GLN A 26 -6.37 15.76 4.17
CA GLN A 26 -5.77 14.47 3.83
C GLN A 26 -6.01 14.07 2.36
N ILE A 27 -7.18 14.37 1.81
CA ILE A 27 -7.48 14.08 0.39
C ILE A 27 -6.71 15.02 -0.54
N PHE A 28 -6.78 16.34 -0.34
CA PHE A 28 -6.27 17.31 -1.31
C PHE A 28 -4.78 17.64 -1.14
N VAL A 29 -4.27 17.75 0.09
CA VAL A 29 -2.87 18.13 0.35
C VAL A 29 -1.96 16.91 0.34
N LEU A 30 -2.38 15.83 0.99
CA LEU A 30 -1.59 14.60 1.08
C LEU A 30 -1.80 13.65 -0.12
N ASN A 31 -2.76 13.95 -1.01
CA ASN A 31 -3.12 13.13 -2.17
C ASN A 31 -3.41 11.67 -1.77
N ILE A 32 -4.05 11.48 -0.61
CA ILE A 32 -4.50 10.15 -0.18
C ILE A 32 -5.78 9.81 -0.95
N PRO A 33 -5.84 8.67 -1.64
CA PRO A 33 -6.98 8.33 -2.47
C PRO A 33 -8.20 7.96 -1.64
N VAL A 34 -9.36 8.33 -2.18
CA VAL A 34 -10.68 8.18 -1.54
C VAL A 34 -11.20 6.74 -1.56
N SER A 35 -10.65 5.89 -2.44
CA SER A 35 -11.03 4.48 -2.56
C SER A 35 -9.81 3.56 -2.54
N SER A 36 -9.97 2.34 -2.00
CA SER A 36 -8.95 1.28 -2.01
C SER A 36 -8.60 0.77 -3.41
N ASP A 37 -9.45 1.04 -4.41
CA ASP A 37 -9.31 0.48 -5.76
C ASP A 37 -8.39 1.31 -6.66
N THR A 38 -7.91 2.46 -6.18
CA THR A 38 -6.87 3.21 -6.90
C THR A 38 -5.55 2.47 -6.77
N THR A 39 -5.20 1.76 -7.83
CA THR A 39 -3.90 1.09 -7.93
C THR A 39 -2.95 1.97 -8.71
N GLU A 40 -1.73 2.08 -8.20
CA GLU A 40 -0.65 2.73 -8.93
C GLU A 40 0.29 1.66 -9.50
N PRO A 41 0.83 1.89 -10.71
CA PRO A 41 1.76 0.95 -11.32
C PRO A 41 3.11 1.01 -10.60
N VAL A 42 3.53 -0.16 -10.11
CA VAL A 42 4.82 -0.40 -9.49
C VAL A 42 5.64 -1.27 -10.42
N TRP A 43 6.88 -0.87 -10.68
CA TRP A 43 7.83 -1.70 -11.38
C TRP A 43 8.60 -2.54 -10.38
N VAL A 44 8.45 -3.86 -10.49
CA VAL A 44 9.27 -4.83 -9.74
C VAL A 44 10.35 -5.32 -10.68
N ILE A 45 11.59 -4.99 -10.36
CA ILE A 45 12.77 -5.41 -11.10
C ILE A 45 13.42 -6.53 -10.31
N ASP A 46 13.42 -7.73 -10.89
CA ASP A 46 14.09 -8.91 -10.38
C ASP A 46 15.39 -9.12 -11.15
N THR A 47 16.51 -9.13 -10.44
CA THR A 47 17.84 -9.45 -10.97
C THR A 47 18.30 -10.77 -10.38
N LYS A 48 18.52 -11.76 -11.25
CA LYS A 48 19.03 -13.08 -10.89
C LYS A 48 20.48 -13.21 -11.35
N LEU A 49 21.38 -13.47 -10.40
CA LEU A 49 22.78 -13.81 -10.68
C LEU A 49 22.96 -15.31 -10.52
N THR A 50 23.48 -15.98 -11.54
CA THR A 50 23.81 -17.41 -11.51
C THR A 50 25.29 -17.59 -11.83
N PHE A 51 26.01 -18.35 -11.01
CA PHE A 51 27.42 -18.65 -11.24
C PHE A 51 27.78 -20.01 -10.62
N ASN A 52 28.92 -20.57 -11.04
CA ASN A 52 29.46 -21.80 -10.45
C ASN A 52 30.60 -21.42 -9.50
N ALA A 53 30.43 -21.73 -8.21
CA ALA A 53 31.47 -21.54 -7.20
C ALA A 53 32.56 -22.62 -7.36
N ARG A 54 33.82 -22.26 -7.08
CA ARG A 54 34.91 -23.23 -7.02
C ARG A 54 35.04 -23.78 -5.60
N ASP A 55 35.23 -25.08 -5.51
CA ASP A 55 35.33 -25.78 -4.23
C ASP A 55 36.46 -25.20 -3.36
N ASN A 56 36.18 -25.07 -2.07
CA ASN A 56 37.11 -24.60 -1.05
C ASN A 56 37.74 -23.21 -1.29
N THR A 57 37.10 -22.35 -2.10
CA THR A 57 37.50 -20.95 -2.27
C THR A 57 36.44 -19.98 -1.75
N PRO A 58 36.84 -18.86 -1.12
CA PRO A 58 35.89 -17.82 -0.75
C PRO A 58 35.31 -17.18 -2.02
N VAL A 59 34.00 -16.93 -2.01
CA VAL A 59 33.29 -16.31 -3.12
C VAL A 59 32.95 -14.87 -2.75
N LYS A 60 33.26 -13.95 -3.67
CA LYS A 60 32.86 -12.55 -3.58
C LYS A 60 32.18 -12.15 -4.88
N VAL A 61 30.91 -11.76 -4.80
CA VAL A 61 30.14 -11.24 -5.95
C VAL A 61 29.90 -9.77 -5.71
N GLN A 62 30.27 -8.95 -6.69
CA GLN A 62 30.05 -7.51 -6.67
C GLN A 62 29.10 -7.16 -7.81
N MET A 63 28.04 -6.42 -7.51
CA MET A 63 27.08 -5.94 -8.53
C MET A 63 26.74 -4.47 -8.29
N TYR A 64 26.71 -3.68 -9.37
CA TYR A 64 26.17 -2.34 -9.29
C TYR A 64 24.66 -2.37 -9.14
N VAL A 65 24.14 -1.55 -8.23
CA VAL A 65 22.70 -1.36 -7.98
C VAL A 65 22.31 0.08 -8.31
N PRO A 66 21.04 0.35 -8.66
CA PRO A 66 20.60 1.68 -9.04
C PRO A 66 20.97 2.76 -8.01
N PRO A 67 21.38 3.95 -8.49
CA PRO A 67 21.66 5.08 -7.62
C PRO A 67 20.38 5.56 -6.93
N SER A 68 20.55 6.19 -5.76
CA SER A 68 19.44 6.78 -5.00
C SER A 68 18.83 8.02 -5.66
N TRP A 69 19.56 8.68 -6.56
CA TRP A 69 19.16 9.93 -7.23
C TRP A 69 18.33 9.72 -8.52
N SER A 70 17.69 8.57 -8.70
CA SER A 70 16.91 8.28 -9.91
C SER A 70 15.59 9.09 -9.99
N LYS A 71 15.03 9.23 -11.21
CA LYS A 71 13.69 9.78 -11.46
C LYS A 71 12.57 9.00 -10.74
N PHE A 72 12.84 7.78 -10.34
CA PHE A 72 11.92 6.88 -9.64
C PHE A 72 12.20 6.87 -8.14
N ILE A 73 11.14 6.71 -7.35
CA ILE A 73 11.27 6.50 -5.91
C ILE A 73 11.43 5.00 -5.65
N THR A 74 12.51 4.63 -4.97
CA THR A 74 12.72 3.28 -4.46
C THR A 74 11.80 3.02 -3.27
N LEU A 75 10.88 2.08 -3.43
CA LEU A 75 9.92 1.69 -2.39
C LEU A 75 10.48 0.64 -1.45
N ASN A 76 11.16 -0.34 -2.04
CA ASN A 76 11.74 -1.46 -1.31
C ASN A 76 12.90 -2.03 -2.12
N GLU A 77 13.95 -2.43 -1.42
CA GLU A 77 15.15 -3.04 -1.95
C GLU A 77 15.46 -4.28 -1.10
N SER A 78 15.48 -5.46 -1.71
CA SER A 78 15.73 -6.72 -0.99
C SER A 78 16.80 -7.56 -1.68
N PHE A 79 17.69 -8.11 -0.85
CA PHE A 79 18.80 -8.97 -1.24
C PHE A 79 18.54 -10.37 -0.69
N ILE A 80 18.26 -11.32 -1.57
CA ILE A 80 17.90 -12.69 -1.20
C ILE A 80 19.04 -13.63 -1.61
N SER A 81 19.71 -14.19 -0.61
CA SER A 81 20.85 -15.08 -0.81
C SER A 81 20.93 -16.12 0.30
N LYS A 82 21.30 -17.36 -0.04
CA LYS A 82 21.47 -18.45 0.92
C LYS A 82 22.93 -18.53 1.37
N ASN A 83 23.19 -18.29 2.66
CA ASN A 83 24.52 -18.36 3.28
C ASN A 83 25.56 -17.33 2.75
N TYR A 84 25.10 -16.19 2.23
CA TYR A 84 25.97 -15.05 1.88
C TYR A 84 25.68 -13.87 2.83
N GLY A 85 26.72 -13.16 3.25
CA GLY A 85 26.59 -11.83 3.86
C GLY A 85 26.52 -10.78 2.75
N VAL A 86 25.67 -9.76 2.93
CA VAL A 86 25.44 -8.69 1.95
C VAL A 86 25.74 -7.34 2.57
N ASN A 87 26.60 -6.56 1.90
CA ASN A 87 26.86 -5.17 2.24
C ASN A 87 26.67 -4.29 0.99
N THR A 88 26.29 -3.04 1.18
CA THR A 88 26.20 -2.04 0.12
C THR A 88 27.16 -0.90 0.39
N ASP A 89 28.06 -0.64 -0.55
CA ASP A 89 29.04 0.44 -0.48
C ASP A 89 28.85 1.42 -1.66
N ILE A 90 29.43 2.62 -1.56
CA ILE A 90 29.49 3.58 -2.66
C ILE A 90 30.93 3.66 -3.16
N VAL A 91 31.14 3.35 -4.43
CA VAL A 91 32.45 3.37 -5.08
C VAL A 91 32.35 4.20 -6.36
N ASN A 92 33.14 5.27 -6.48
CA ASN A 92 33.14 6.17 -7.64
C ASN A 92 31.72 6.64 -8.03
N ASP A 93 30.96 7.15 -7.04
CA ASP A 93 29.58 7.64 -7.18
C ASP A 93 28.54 6.56 -7.59
N ASN A 94 28.95 5.29 -7.68
CA ASN A 94 28.05 4.17 -7.93
C ASN A 94 27.80 3.37 -6.66
N ARG A 95 26.53 3.00 -6.42
CA ARG A 95 26.18 2.04 -5.36
C ARG A 95 26.52 0.63 -5.82
N GLN A 96 27.20 -0.12 -4.96
CA GLN A 96 27.62 -1.49 -5.24
C GLN A 96 27.23 -2.42 -4.09
N ALA A 97 26.51 -3.49 -4.43
CA ALA A 97 26.21 -4.58 -3.51
C ALA A 97 27.29 -5.66 -3.58
N VAL A 98 27.78 -6.08 -2.42
CA VAL A 98 28.83 -7.09 -2.28
C VAL A 98 28.28 -8.26 -1.48
N TRP A 99 28.13 -9.42 -2.14
CA TRP A 99 27.85 -10.69 -1.48
C TRP A 99 29.15 -11.43 -1.20
N SER A 100 29.29 -11.94 0.02
CA SER A 100 30.47 -12.69 0.44
C SER A 100 30.10 -13.99 1.15
N ALA A 101 30.79 -15.08 0.80
CA ALA A 101 30.66 -16.37 1.48
C ALA A 101 32.03 -17.04 1.59
N ARG A 102 32.32 -17.65 2.76
CA ARG A 102 33.60 -18.31 3.02
C ARG A 102 33.73 -19.67 2.32
N ARG A 103 32.60 -20.37 2.17
CA ARG A 103 32.51 -21.67 1.48
C ARG A 103 31.22 -21.69 0.68
N ALA A 104 31.34 -21.97 -0.62
CA ALA A 104 30.23 -22.20 -1.52
C ALA A 104 30.67 -23.24 -2.55
N GLU A 105 29.78 -24.14 -2.92
CA GLU A 105 30.08 -25.28 -3.80
C GLU A 105 28.99 -25.42 -4.87
N GLY A 106 29.38 -25.83 -6.07
CA GLY A 106 28.44 -26.04 -7.17
C GLY A 106 27.77 -24.76 -7.69
N GLN A 107 26.55 -24.92 -8.22
CA GLN A 107 25.79 -23.84 -8.84
C GLN A 107 25.13 -22.96 -7.77
N GLN A 108 25.45 -21.67 -7.79
CA GLN A 108 24.95 -20.67 -6.85
C GLN A 108 24.01 -19.69 -7.55
N GLN A 109 23.01 -19.22 -6.81
CA GLN A 109 22.04 -18.24 -7.28
C GLN A 109 21.84 -17.15 -6.23
N LEU A 110 21.90 -15.89 -6.66
CA LEU A 110 21.62 -14.71 -5.84
C LEU A 110 20.50 -13.93 -6.50
N PHE A 111 19.60 -13.37 -5.69
CA PHE A 111 18.49 -12.57 -6.18
C PHE A 111 18.53 -11.18 -5.57
N TYR A 112 18.33 -10.18 -6.41
CA TYR A 112 18.14 -8.80 -6.02
C TYR A 112 16.79 -8.35 -6.55
N ARG A 113 15.96 -7.77 -5.67
CA ARG A 113 14.63 -7.29 -6.03
C ARG A 113 14.49 -5.83 -5.64
N LEU A 114 14.15 -5.01 -6.63
CA LEU A 114 13.92 -3.58 -6.48
C LEU A 114 12.49 -3.23 -6.87
N MET A 115 11.80 -2.46 -6.03
CA MET A 115 10.46 -1.94 -6.31
C MET A 115 10.51 -0.43 -6.53
N LEU A 116 10.04 0.03 -7.68
CA LEU A 116 10.09 1.43 -8.10
C LEU A 116 8.69 1.98 -8.42
N THR A 117 8.46 3.25 -8.09
CA THR A 117 7.28 4.01 -8.55
C THR A 117 7.68 5.26 -9.32
N LYS A 118 6.84 5.67 -10.29
CA LYS A 118 7.04 6.86 -11.15
C LYS A 118 6.66 8.17 -10.43
N ARG A 119 6.20 8.15 -9.17
CA ARG A 119 5.81 9.37 -8.45
C ARG A 119 6.99 10.35 -8.46
N SER A 120 6.84 11.44 -9.22
CA SER A 120 7.93 12.32 -9.63
C SER A 120 8.72 12.79 -8.42
N ASN A 121 10.01 12.42 -8.37
CA ASN A 121 10.95 13.02 -7.44
C ASN A 121 11.45 14.36 -8.04
N SER A 122 10.52 15.28 -8.31
CA SER A 122 10.77 16.56 -8.99
C SER A 122 11.80 17.45 -8.27
N ARG A 123 12.07 17.20 -6.97
CA ARG A 123 13.12 17.89 -6.21
C ARG A 123 14.55 17.42 -6.52
N PHE A 124 14.74 16.19 -7.02
CA PHE A 124 16.09 15.62 -7.18
C PHE A 124 16.55 15.58 -8.64
N ALA A 125 15.65 15.71 -9.60
CA ALA A 125 16.01 15.73 -11.02
C ALA A 125 16.82 16.99 -11.44
N GLU A 126 16.84 18.04 -10.62
CA GLU A 126 17.44 19.34 -10.96
C GLU A 126 18.67 19.73 -10.11
N SER A 127 19.06 18.94 -9.11
CA SER A 127 20.02 19.38 -8.05
C SER A 127 21.35 18.62 -8.00
N GLU A 128 21.69 17.82 -9.01
CA GLU A 128 22.98 17.10 -9.02
C GLU A 128 24.06 17.97 -9.67
N ALA A 129 25.08 18.33 -8.89
CA ALA A 129 26.25 19.05 -9.41
C ALA A 129 27.12 18.05 -10.20
N GLY A 130 27.20 18.23 -11.52
CA GLY A 130 28.10 17.45 -12.36
C GLY A 130 29.48 18.12 -12.49
N PRO A 131 30.51 17.35 -12.90
CA PRO A 131 31.80 17.94 -13.23
C PRO A 131 31.63 18.95 -14.35
N LEU A 132 32.23 20.14 -14.21
CA LEU A 132 32.18 21.20 -15.24
C LEU A 132 33.28 21.03 -16.30
N PHE A 133 34.28 20.21 -16.01
CA PHE A 133 35.48 20.06 -16.82
C PHE A 133 35.97 18.62 -16.77
N ARG A 134 36.48 18.13 -17.91
CA ARG A 134 37.20 16.86 -18.01
C ARG A 134 38.56 17.12 -18.64
N GLU A 135 39.61 16.56 -18.05
CA GLU A 135 40.95 16.64 -18.62
C GLU A 135 41.00 15.94 -19.97
N SER A 136 41.67 16.58 -20.93
CA SER A 136 41.87 15.99 -22.24
C SER A 136 42.94 14.89 -22.16
N PRO A 137 42.69 13.72 -22.77
CA PRO A 137 43.71 12.68 -22.87
C PRO A 137 44.94 13.19 -23.63
N ASP A 138 46.14 12.74 -23.23
CA ASP A 138 47.37 13.01 -24.01
C ASP A 138 47.35 12.18 -25.30
N LEU A 139 46.91 12.81 -26.40
CA LEU A 139 46.84 12.17 -27.71
C LEU A 139 48.13 12.41 -28.50
N GLN A 140 48.70 11.34 -29.06
CA GLN A 140 49.93 11.40 -29.86
C GLN A 140 49.72 10.80 -31.26
N GLY A 141 50.45 11.32 -32.26
CA GLY A 141 50.49 10.75 -33.61
C GLY A 141 49.19 10.93 -34.41
N VAL A 142 48.79 9.87 -35.12
CA VAL A 142 47.68 9.87 -36.10
C VAL A 142 46.31 10.11 -35.45
N GLU A 143 46.12 9.63 -34.22
CA GLU A 143 44.86 9.80 -33.48
C GLU A 143 44.57 11.27 -33.17
N LYS A 144 45.60 12.04 -32.80
CA LYS A 144 45.47 13.48 -32.56
C LYS A 144 44.98 14.22 -33.81
N ILE A 145 45.55 13.90 -34.96
CA ILE A 145 45.17 14.51 -36.25
C ILE A 145 43.71 14.19 -36.59
N ALA A 146 43.30 12.92 -36.41
CA ALA A 146 41.92 12.51 -36.66
C ALA A 146 40.91 13.18 -35.71
N VAL A 147 41.25 13.30 -34.43
CA VAL A 147 40.43 14.01 -33.43
C VAL A 147 40.32 15.50 -33.77
N GLU A 148 41.43 16.19 -34.05
CA GLU A 148 41.42 17.61 -34.41
C GLU A 148 40.62 17.88 -35.70
N ALA A 149 40.75 17.00 -36.69
CA ALA A 149 40.02 17.08 -37.95
C ALA A 149 38.49 16.90 -37.76
N LEU A 150 38.06 16.10 -36.79
CA LEU A 150 36.63 15.95 -36.43
C LEU A 150 36.14 17.10 -35.53
N LEU A 151 36.97 17.59 -34.62
CA LEU A 151 36.58 18.66 -33.70
C LEU A 151 36.33 19.99 -34.39
N LYS A 152 37.08 20.30 -35.46
CA LYS A 152 36.93 21.55 -36.20
C LYS A 152 35.50 21.76 -36.76
N PRO A 153 34.94 20.85 -37.59
CA PRO A 153 33.56 21.00 -38.07
C PRO A 153 32.54 20.92 -36.94
N ILE A 154 32.75 20.11 -35.89
CA ILE A 154 31.83 20.06 -34.74
C ILE A 154 31.74 21.44 -34.08
N ARG A 155 32.88 22.12 -33.84
CA ARG A 155 32.91 23.46 -33.25
C ARG A 155 32.31 24.54 -34.15
N GLU A 156 32.51 24.46 -35.47
CA GLU A 156 31.95 25.42 -36.43
C GLU A 156 30.42 25.29 -36.54
N HIS A 157 29.87 24.08 -36.34
CA HIS A 157 28.45 23.77 -36.50
C HIS A 157 27.67 23.62 -35.18
N SER A 158 28.26 23.98 -34.03
CA SER A 158 27.61 23.91 -32.72
C SER A 158 27.70 25.23 -31.95
N ALA A 159 26.70 25.49 -31.12
CA ALA A 159 26.60 26.72 -30.32
C ALA A 159 26.61 26.45 -28.80
N ASP A 160 26.33 25.21 -28.39
CA ASP A 160 26.24 24.77 -27.00
C ASP A 160 26.62 23.28 -26.87
N ILE A 161 26.72 22.79 -25.63
CA ILE A 161 27.08 21.38 -25.35
C ILE A 161 26.07 20.41 -25.99
N GLU A 162 24.79 20.78 -26.04
CA GLU A 162 23.71 19.96 -26.61
C GLU A 162 23.89 19.73 -28.12
N THR A 163 24.11 20.82 -28.86
CA THR A 163 24.36 20.80 -30.31
C THR A 163 25.72 20.17 -30.63
N PHE A 164 26.74 20.40 -29.79
CA PHE A 164 28.07 19.81 -29.95
C PHE A 164 28.02 18.28 -29.89
N ILE A 165 27.38 17.72 -28.86
CA ILE A 165 27.28 16.26 -28.68
C ILE A 165 26.49 15.63 -29.83
N ARG A 166 25.39 16.27 -30.26
CA ARG A 166 24.57 15.77 -31.37
C ARG A 166 25.35 15.74 -32.69
N GLU A 167 26.11 16.79 -32.99
CA GLU A 167 26.92 16.83 -34.22
C GLU A 167 28.09 15.81 -34.15
N ALA A 168 28.71 15.65 -32.98
CA ALA A 168 29.72 14.62 -32.77
C ALA A 168 29.17 13.20 -33.01
N ILE A 169 27.99 12.88 -32.46
CA ILE A 169 27.33 11.58 -32.67
C ILE A 169 26.99 11.38 -34.15
N LYS A 170 26.51 12.42 -34.83
CA LYS A 170 26.19 12.38 -36.26
C LYS A 170 27.41 12.05 -37.11
N LEU A 171 28.54 12.73 -36.87
CA LEU A 171 29.79 12.49 -37.61
C LEU A 171 30.41 11.12 -37.30
N ILE A 172 30.32 10.63 -36.05
CA ILE A 172 30.79 9.28 -35.70
C ILE A 172 29.96 8.19 -36.38
N ASN A 173 28.65 8.42 -36.53
CA ASN A 173 27.75 7.47 -37.18
C ASN A 173 27.73 7.59 -38.70
N GLU A 174 28.42 8.57 -39.29
CA GLU A 174 28.48 8.79 -40.72
C GLU A 174 29.50 7.84 -41.40
N PRO A 175 29.05 6.90 -42.28
CA PRO A 175 29.93 5.91 -42.87
C PRO A 175 30.97 6.50 -43.84
N SER A 176 30.69 7.68 -44.42
CA SER A 176 31.55 8.40 -45.36
C SER A 176 32.74 9.12 -44.71
N ASN A 177 32.76 9.24 -43.39
CA ASN A 177 33.78 10.04 -42.71
C ASN A 177 35.04 9.21 -42.41
N ASP A 178 36.11 9.44 -43.19
CA ASP A 178 37.36 8.69 -43.06
C ASP A 178 38.05 8.88 -41.70
N ASN A 179 37.97 10.08 -41.10
CA ASN A 179 38.54 10.33 -39.77
C ASN A 179 37.81 9.56 -38.68
N ALA A 180 36.47 9.48 -38.77
CA ALA A 180 35.68 8.66 -37.86
C ALA A 180 36.01 7.17 -38.02
N ARG A 181 36.17 6.68 -39.26
CA ARG A 181 36.54 5.29 -39.55
C ARG A 181 37.91 4.91 -38.99
N LEU A 182 38.88 5.83 -39.05
CA LEU A 182 40.21 5.65 -38.46
C LEU A 182 40.11 5.46 -36.94
N LEU A 183 39.37 6.33 -36.25
CA LEU A 183 39.19 6.23 -34.79
C LEU A 183 38.38 5.00 -34.38
N LEU A 184 37.43 4.56 -35.20
CA LEU A 184 36.62 3.37 -34.94
C LEU A 184 37.38 2.06 -35.21
N GLY A 185 38.50 2.07 -35.94
CA GLY A 185 39.30 0.86 -36.18
C GLY A 185 38.51 -0.30 -36.80
N ASN A 186 37.52 0.01 -37.66
CA ASN A 186 36.57 -0.95 -38.25
C ASN A 186 35.65 -1.69 -37.25
N ASN A 187 35.59 -1.24 -35.99
CA ASN A 187 34.66 -1.74 -34.98
C ASN A 187 33.51 -0.75 -34.76
N TYR A 188 32.37 -1.02 -35.39
CA TYR A 188 31.19 -0.14 -35.33
C TYR A 188 30.20 -0.50 -34.21
N THR A 189 30.64 -1.24 -33.18
CA THR A 189 29.80 -1.55 -32.02
C THR A 189 29.42 -0.28 -31.25
N GLN A 190 28.25 -0.29 -30.62
CA GLN A 190 27.76 0.83 -29.79
C GLN A 190 28.78 1.21 -28.70
N ASP A 191 29.46 0.22 -28.13
CA ASP A 191 30.48 0.40 -27.10
C ASP A 191 31.70 1.18 -27.65
N ASN A 192 32.20 0.80 -28.83
CA ASN A 192 33.33 1.50 -29.44
C ASN A 192 32.95 2.91 -29.92
N LYS A 193 31.76 3.10 -30.49
CA LYS A 193 31.24 4.42 -30.86
C LYS A 193 31.16 5.36 -29.65
N SER A 194 30.69 4.84 -28.52
CA SER A 194 30.64 5.63 -27.28
C SER A 194 32.02 5.96 -26.71
N MET A 195 33.02 5.09 -26.91
CA MET A 195 34.42 5.35 -26.54
C MET A 195 35.03 6.46 -27.41
N VAL A 196 34.80 6.42 -28.73
CA VAL A 196 35.25 7.50 -29.65
C VAL A 196 34.55 8.82 -29.33
N LEU A 197 33.25 8.79 -29.03
CA LEU A 197 32.52 9.98 -28.58
C LEU A 197 33.07 10.53 -27.27
N GLU A 198 33.36 9.66 -26.30
CA GLU A 198 33.99 10.03 -25.03
C GLU A 198 35.35 10.70 -25.27
N LEU A 199 36.14 10.18 -26.21
CA LEU A 199 37.43 10.76 -26.60
C LEU A 199 37.27 12.16 -27.22
N LEU A 200 36.35 12.34 -28.17
CA LEU A 200 36.10 13.64 -28.81
C LEU A 200 35.63 14.68 -27.78
N LEU A 201 34.69 14.31 -26.93
CA LEU A 201 34.15 15.22 -25.92
C LEU A 201 35.18 15.58 -24.85
N SER A 202 35.97 14.60 -24.39
CA SER A 202 37.06 14.86 -23.44
C SER A 202 38.15 15.75 -24.03
N SER A 203 38.44 15.61 -25.34
CA SER A 203 39.35 16.49 -26.08
C SER A 203 38.82 17.93 -26.26
N ALA A 204 37.50 18.11 -26.14
CA ALA A 204 36.84 19.40 -26.10
C ALA A 204 36.59 19.92 -24.67
N HIS A 205 37.14 19.25 -23.65
CA HIS A 205 36.91 19.53 -22.23
C HIS A 205 35.46 19.40 -21.77
N ILE A 206 34.62 18.71 -22.55
CA ILE A 206 33.22 18.48 -22.23
C ILE A 206 33.11 17.24 -21.32
N PRO A 207 32.52 17.36 -20.12
CA PRO A 207 32.29 16.23 -19.23
C PRO A 207 31.30 15.28 -19.86
N VAL A 208 31.66 14.01 -19.96
CA VAL A 208 30.78 12.96 -20.47
C VAL A 208 30.98 11.70 -19.67
N GLU A 209 29.89 10.99 -19.42
CA GLU A 209 29.89 9.72 -18.71
C GLU A 209 29.03 8.71 -19.46
N ARG A 210 29.51 7.47 -19.45
CA ARG A 210 28.76 6.33 -19.97
C ARG A 210 27.81 5.86 -18.89
N VAL A 211 26.55 5.66 -19.26
CA VAL A 211 25.47 5.29 -18.35
C VAL A 211 24.78 4.05 -18.88
N ARG A 212 24.49 3.11 -17.98
CA ARG A 212 23.78 1.89 -18.32
C ARG A 212 22.35 2.01 -17.82
N THR A 213 21.38 1.84 -18.71
CA THR A 213 19.96 2.04 -18.43
C THR A 213 19.16 0.76 -18.63
N LEU A 214 18.12 0.58 -17.84
CA LEU A 214 17.19 -0.55 -17.95
C LEU A 214 15.87 -0.10 -18.57
N ARG A 215 15.34 -0.90 -19.51
CA ARG A 215 14.04 -0.69 -20.16
C ARG A 215 12.93 -1.23 -19.24
N LEU A 216 11.93 -0.42 -18.90
CA LEU A 216 10.79 -0.84 -18.08
C LEU A 216 9.75 -1.54 -18.97
N ILE A 217 10.05 -2.79 -19.34
CA ILE A 217 9.18 -3.65 -20.15
C ILE A 217 8.88 -4.94 -19.38
N SER A 218 7.61 -5.29 -19.29
CA SER A 218 7.13 -6.45 -18.54
C SER A 218 7.51 -7.78 -19.21
N GLY A 219 8.02 -8.73 -18.42
CA GLY A 219 8.11 -10.14 -18.79
C GLY A 219 9.27 -10.53 -19.72
N VAL A 220 10.18 -9.60 -20.04
CA VAL A 220 11.32 -9.88 -20.93
C VAL A 220 12.64 -9.79 -20.16
N ALA A 221 13.44 -10.85 -20.23
CA ALA A 221 14.81 -10.83 -19.75
C ALA A 221 15.65 -9.92 -20.67
N GLN A 222 16.33 -8.94 -20.08
CA GLN A 222 17.00 -7.89 -20.84
C GLN A 222 18.38 -7.58 -20.27
N THR A 223 19.24 -7.03 -21.14
CA THR A 223 20.53 -6.47 -20.75
C THR A 223 20.46 -4.94 -20.70
N PRO A 224 21.17 -4.30 -19.77
CA PRO A 224 21.24 -2.84 -19.70
C PRO A 224 21.77 -2.22 -20.99
N GLU A 225 21.14 -1.14 -21.43
CA GLU A 225 21.53 -0.38 -22.62
C GLU A 225 22.52 0.72 -22.33
N LEU A 226 23.37 1.02 -23.30
CA LEU A 226 24.34 2.08 -23.19
C LEU A 226 23.76 3.43 -23.62
N TRP A 227 23.91 4.41 -22.75
CA TRP A 227 23.57 5.81 -22.97
C TRP A 227 24.76 6.68 -22.58
N MET A 228 24.76 7.91 -23.08
CA MET A 228 25.75 8.93 -22.73
C MET A 228 25.07 10.01 -21.92
N ARG A 229 25.67 10.44 -20.81
CA ARG A 229 25.23 11.63 -20.09
C ARG A 229 26.31 12.70 -20.06
N SER A 230 25.92 13.96 -20.13
CA SER A 230 26.82 15.10 -20.01
C SER A 230 26.16 16.20 -19.17
N TYR A 231 26.97 16.96 -18.45
CA TYR A 231 26.49 18.05 -17.59
C TYR A 231 26.70 19.39 -18.30
N ASN A 232 25.62 20.16 -18.50
CA ASN A 232 25.69 21.46 -19.18
C ASN A 232 25.84 22.67 -18.22
N GLY A 233 26.14 22.42 -16.94
CA GLY A 233 26.20 23.46 -15.91
C GLY A 233 24.86 23.80 -15.24
N LYS A 234 23.74 23.32 -15.79
CA LYS A 234 22.39 23.48 -15.19
C LYS A 234 21.73 22.15 -14.87
N ARG A 235 21.82 21.17 -15.79
CA ARG A 235 21.18 19.86 -15.70
C ARG A 235 21.98 18.79 -16.42
N TRP A 236 21.73 17.54 -16.06
CA TRP A 236 22.21 16.39 -16.82
C TRP A 236 21.40 16.20 -18.11
N LEU A 237 22.12 15.97 -19.20
CA LEU A 237 21.59 15.69 -20.51
C LEU A 237 21.93 14.25 -20.88
N TYR A 238 20.98 13.53 -21.44
CA TYR A 238 21.15 12.14 -21.88
C TYR A 238 21.07 12.07 -23.41
N PHE A 239 21.93 11.25 -24.00
CA PHE A 239 22.01 11.04 -25.44
C PHE A 239 22.14 9.57 -25.77
N ASN A 240 21.41 9.14 -26.80
CA ASN A 240 21.59 7.82 -27.39
C ASN A 240 22.79 7.86 -28.35
N PRO A 241 23.84 7.04 -28.16
CA PRO A 241 25.03 7.07 -29.02
C PRO A 241 24.78 6.58 -30.47
N GLU A 242 23.69 5.86 -30.73
CA GLU A 242 23.36 5.38 -32.08
C GLU A 242 22.52 6.37 -32.87
N THR A 243 21.51 6.98 -32.24
CA THR A 243 20.55 7.84 -32.93
C THR A 243 20.83 9.33 -32.75
N GLY A 244 21.62 9.71 -31.74
CA GLY A 244 21.79 11.11 -31.33
C GLY A 244 20.55 11.71 -30.68
N ALA A 245 19.51 10.91 -30.39
CA ALA A 245 18.31 11.39 -29.72
C ALA A 245 18.63 11.91 -28.32
N GLN A 246 18.12 13.11 -28.01
CA GLN A 246 18.31 13.78 -26.74
C GLN A 246 17.16 13.46 -25.78
N GLY A 247 17.51 13.32 -24.50
CA GLY A 247 16.58 13.06 -23.41
C GLY A 247 16.42 11.57 -23.14
N LEU A 248 16.39 11.20 -21.86
CA LEU A 248 16.14 9.83 -21.45
C LEU A 248 14.62 9.55 -21.52
N PRO A 249 14.17 8.55 -22.29
CA PRO A 249 12.77 8.19 -22.37
C PRO A 249 12.15 7.84 -21.01
N ASP A 250 10.83 8.02 -20.89
CA ASP A 250 10.08 7.83 -19.65
C ASP A 250 10.05 6.39 -19.13
N ASP A 251 10.35 5.42 -19.99
CA ASP A 251 10.41 3.98 -19.73
C ASP A 251 11.81 3.49 -19.34
N ARG A 252 12.74 4.40 -19.00
CA ARG A 252 14.12 4.06 -18.65
C ARG A 252 14.51 4.43 -17.25
N VAL A 253 15.24 3.52 -16.60
CA VAL A 253 15.88 3.75 -15.30
C VAL A 253 17.40 3.71 -15.48
N VAL A 254 18.10 4.68 -14.90
CA VAL A 254 19.57 4.63 -14.80
C VAL A 254 19.98 3.59 -13.76
N TRP A 255 20.87 2.66 -14.13
CA TRP A 255 21.30 1.58 -13.24
C TRP A 255 22.71 1.80 -12.69
N TRP A 256 23.69 2.12 -13.52
CA TRP A 256 25.03 2.52 -13.06
C TRP A 256 25.75 3.35 -14.12
N THR A 257 26.82 4.01 -13.72
CA THR A 257 27.70 4.77 -14.60
C THR A 257 29.07 4.09 -14.73
N GLY A 258 29.69 4.23 -15.90
CA GLY A 258 30.99 3.68 -16.24
C GLY A 258 30.98 2.51 -17.21
N ASN A 259 32.16 1.92 -17.39
CA ASN A 259 32.45 0.91 -18.42
C ASN A 259 32.51 -0.52 -17.85
N ASP A 260 32.54 -0.65 -16.53
CA ASP A 260 32.58 -1.96 -15.89
C ASP A 260 31.30 -2.77 -16.15
N PRO A 261 31.40 -4.11 -16.24
CA PRO A 261 30.24 -4.97 -16.32
C PRO A 261 29.37 -4.83 -15.07
N ILE A 262 28.07 -5.07 -15.20
CA ILE A 262 27.10 -4.95 -14.10
C ILE A 262 27.51 -5.72 -12.84
N ALA A 263 28.14 -6.88 -13.02
CA ALA A 263 28.58 -7.72 -11.92
C ALA A 263 29.92 -8.41 -12.23
N LYS A 264 30.69 -8.66 -11.18
CA LYS A 264 31.95 -9.40 -11.19
C LYS A 264 31.89 -10.48 -10.10
N VAL A 265 32.51 -11.64 -10.36
CA VAL A 265 32.62 -12.73 -9.39
C VAL A 265 34.07 -13.14 -9.20
N GLU A 266 34.51 -13.17 -7.96
CA GLU A 266 35.77 -13.76 -7.50
C GLU A 266 35.45 -15.10 -6.82
N GLY A 267 36.31 -16.12 -7.02
CA GLY A 267 36.06 -17.48 -6.50
C GLY A 267 35.00 -18.28 -7.27
N GLY A 268 34.49 -17.75 -8.38
CA GLY A 268 33.50 -18.42 -9.25
C GLY A 268 33.84 -18.37 -10.74
N ARG A 269 33.03 -19.03 -11.56
CA ARG A 269 33.07 -18.99 -13.04
C ARG A 269 31.66 -18.91 -13.62
N HIS A 270 31.55 -18.51 -14.89
CA HIS A 270 30.30 -18.42 -15.66
C HIS A 270 29.21 -17.58 -14.98
N LEU A 271 29.55 -16.34 -14.60
CA LEU A 271 28.56 -15.40 -14.08
C LEU A 271 27.57 -15.02 -15.18
N LYS A 272 26.30 -15.33 -14.96
CA LYS A 272 25.17 -14.93 -15.79
C LYS A 272 24.26 -14.02 -14.97
N VAL A 273 23.94 -12.85 -15.52
CA VAL A 273 23.02 -11.89 -14.90
C VAL A 273 21.79 -11.78 -15.79
N GLU A 274 20.63 -12.08 -15.22
CA GLU A 274 19.33 -11.97 -15.88
C GLU A 274 18.51 -10.91 -15.14
N ILE A 275 18.10 -9.86 -15.85
CA ILE A 275 17.26 -8.80 -15.28
C ILE A 275 15.89 -8.88 -15.94
N THR A 276 14.85 -8.92 -15.12
CA THR A 276 13.45 -8.92 -15.56
C THR A 276 12.71 -7.80 -14.84
N ALA A 277 12.02 -6.95 -15.59
CA ALA A 277 11.13 -5.96 -15.04
C ALA A 277 9.69 -6.45 -15.22
N ASN A 278 8.85 -6.25 -14.21
CA ASN A 278 7.44 -6.60 -14.25
C ASN A 278 6.62 -5.48 -13.63
N GLN A 279 5.60 -5.04 -14.35
CA GLN A 279 4.64 -4.10 -13.79
C GLN A 279 3.65 -4.86 -12.90
N LYS A 280 3.59 -4.48 -11.64
CA LYS A 280 2.57 -4.93 -10.69
C LYS A 280 1.72 -3.72 -10.28
N VAL A 281 0.47 -3.99 -9.95
CA VAL A 281 -0.40 -2.99 -9.33
C VAL A 281 -0.26 -3.11 -7.82
N MET A 282 0.00 -1.99 -7.14
CA MET A 282 -0.01 -1.93 -5.68
C MET A 282 -1.02 -0.90 -5.22
N ASN A 283 -1.64 -1.15 -4.07
CA ASN A 283 -2.54 -0.19 -3.46
C ASN A 283 -1.76 1.10 -3.17
N SER A 284 -2.33 2.23 -3.57
CA SER A 284 -1.74 3.57 -3.40
C SER A 284 -1.39 3.94 -1.96
N ILE A 285 -2.05 3.34 -0.95
CA ILE A 285 -1.71 3.56 0.47
C ILE A 285 -0.48 2.75 0.89
N THR A 286 -0.36 1.48 0.50
CA THR A 286 0.87 0.72 0.78
C THR A 286 2.06 1.31 0.02
N LEU A 287 1.80 1.93 -1.14
CA LEU A 287 2.77 2.77 -1.83
C LEU A 287 3.12 4.03 -1.04
N ALA A 288 2.13 4.77 -0.55
CA ALA A 288 2.37 5.95 0.28
C ALA A 288 3.15 5.62 1.56
N GLN A 289 2.89 4.47 2.19
CA GLN A 289 3.62 3.97 3.36
C GLN A 289 5.07 3.67 3.04
N SER A 290 5.35 2.87 1.99
CA SER A 290 6.73 2.56 1.59
C SER A 290 7.52 3.81 1.16
N ILE A 291 6.85 4.81 0.59
CA ILE A 291 7.43 6.13 0.31
C ILE A 291 7.64 6.95 1.60
N ALA A 292 6.76 6.81 2.60
CA ALA A 292 6.88 7.52 3.89
C ALA A 292 7.95 6.91 4.78
N GLU A 293 8.06 5.59 4.87
CA GLU A 293 9.15 4.89 5.58
C GLU A 293 10.53 5.26 5.01
N SER A 294 10.62 5.45 3.68
CA SER A 294 11.86 5.88 3.01
C SER A 294 12.17 7.39 3.17
N LYS A 295 11.23 8.21 3.65
CA LYS A 295 11.44 9.65 3.90
C LYS A 295 11.47 9.94 5.41
N GLU A 296 12.64 10.32 5.93
CA GLU A 296 12.89 10.68 7.35
C GLU A 296 12.03 11.83 7.95
N ASN A 297 11.04 12.38 7.25
CA ASN A 297 10.19 13.46 7.76
C ASN A 297 9.05 12.93 8.65
N LYS A 298 9.40 12.64 9.90
CA LYS A 298 8.55 12.19 11.03
C LYS A 298 7.50 13.18 11.54
N PHE A 299 7.07 14.19 10.78
CA PHE A 299 6.15 15.20 11.34
C PHE A 299 4.67 14.82 11.34
N TRP A 300 4.28 13.69 10.73
CA TRP A 300 2.89 13.17 10.74
C TRP A 300 2.79 11.64 10.84
N ALA A 301 3.79 10.97 11.43
CA ALA A 301 3.91 9.50 11.56
C ALA A 301 2.99 8.89 12.62
N LEU A 302 1.72 9.27 12.60
CA LEU A 302 0.65 8.70 13.44
C LEU A 302 -0.46 8.17 12.52
N SER A 303 -0.06 7.44 11.48
CA SER A 303 -0.99 6.71 10.63
C SER A 303 -1.37 5.43 11.36
N LEU A 304 -2.66 5.11 11.47
CA LEU A 304 -3.14 3.83 12.02
C LEU A 304 -2.56 2.62 11.25
N TYR A 305 -2.05 2.88 10.04
CA TYR A 305 -1.36 1.91 9.22
C TYR A 305 0.09 1.61 9.63
N ASP A 306 0.71 2.40 10.51
CA ASP A 306 2.07 2.12 11.01
C ASP A 306 2.05 1.01 12.08
N LEU A 307 0.85 0.59 12.50
CA LEU A 307 0.66 -0.48 13.46
C LEU A 307 0.92 -1.86 12.83
N PRO A 308 1.34 -2.88 13.59
CA PRO A 308 1.42 -4.25 13.10
C PRO A 308 0.09 -4.73 12.49
N LEU A 309 0.15 -5.57 11.45
CA LEU A 309 -1.04 -6.05 10.71
C LEU A 309 -2.15 -6.64 11.62
N GLN A 310 -1.76 -7.36 12.68
CA GLN A 310 -2.70 -7.93 13.65
C GLN A 310 -3.44 -6.85 14.45
N SER A 311 -2.75 -5.76 14.78
CA SER A 311 -3.35 -4.60 15.46
C SER A 311 -4.25 -3.81 14.50
N GLN A 312 -3.87 -3.67 13.23
CA GLN A 312 -4.69 -2.97 12.22
C GLN A 312 -6.08 -3.61 12.08
N GLN A 313 -6.16 -4.94 11.95
CA GLN A 313 -7.43 -5.66 11.87
C GLN A 313 -8.33 -5.40 13.08
N THR A 314 -7.74 -5.32 14.28
CA THR A 314 -8.46 -5.00 15.51
C THR A 314 -8.99 -3.56 15.48
N PHE A 315 -8.18 -2.60 15.04
CA PHE A 315 -8.58 -1.20 14.92
C PHE A 315 -9.65 -0.97 13.85
N GLU A 316 -9.59 -1.65 12.71
CA GLU A 316 -10.65 -1.63 11.70
C GLU A 316 -12.01 -2.03 12.29
N ILE A 317 -12.03 -3.05 13.15
CA ILE A 317 -13.26 -3.47 13.85
C ILE A 317 -13.76 -2.37 14.79
N ILE A 318 -12.87 -1.85 15.64
CA ILE A 318 -13.23 -0.85 16.65
C ILE A 318 -13.77 0.43 16.00
N LEU A 319 -13.11 0.89 14.94
CA LEU A 319 -13.48 2.12 14.22
C LEU A 319 -14.81 2.02 13.47
N MET A 320 -15.26 0.79 13.16
CA MET A 320 -16.57 0.55 12.55
C MET A 320 -17.73 0.60 13.55
N ILE A 321 -17.50 0.40 14.85
CA ILE A 321 -18.57 0.35 15.87
C ILE A 321 -19.46 1.61 15.86
N PRO A 322 -18.92 2.84 15.80
CA PRO A 322 -19.73 4.05 15.72
C PRO A 322 -20.69 4.10 14.52
N ILE A 323 -20.34 3.50 13.37
CA ILE A 323 -21.24 3.42 12.21
C ILE A 323 -22.45 2.54 12.56
N GLY A 324 -22.23 1.40 13.20
CA GLY A 324 -23.31 0.53 13.65
C GLY A 324 -24.26 1.23 14.63
N VAL A 325 -23.70 1.99 15.58
CA VAL A 325 -24.49 2.81 16.53
C VAL A 325 -25.29 3.89 15.80
N MET A 326 -24.68 4.59 14.84
CA MET A 326 -25.35 5.62 14.04
C MET A 326 -26.54 5.03 13.28
N LEU A 327 -26.36 3.87 12.65
CA LEU A 327 -27.42 3.16 11.95
C LEU A 327 -28.60 2.84 12.88
N ILE A 328 -28.33 2.34 14.09
CA ILE A 328 -29.41 2.04 15.05
C ILE A 328 -30.13 3.30 15.51
N LEU A 329 -29.41 4.41 15.73
CA LEU A 329 -30.04 5.69 16.05
C LEU A 329 -31.00 6.11 14.93
N VAL A 330 -30.63 5.92 13.67
CA VAL A 330 -31.51 6.18 12.52
C VAL A 330 -32.70 5.21 12.51
N LEU A 331 -32.48 3.90 12.63
CA LEU A 331 -33.56 2.90 12.65
C LEU A 331 -34.55 3.13 13.80
N ARG A 332 -34.08 3.57 14.97
CA ARG A 332 -34.93 3.80 16.13
C ARG A 332 -35.64 5.14 16.09
N ASN A 333 -34.95 6.24 15.75
CA ASN A 333 -35.52 7.58 15.83
C ASN A 333 -36.31 7.96 14.58
N ILE A 334 -35.88 7.51 13.39
CA ILE A 334 -36.49 7.86 12.11
C ILE A 334 -37.47 6.75 11.67
N VAL A 335 -37.03 5.49 11.63
CA VAL A 335 -37.90 4.38 11.19
C VAL A 335 -38.90 4.00 12.28
N GLY A 336 -38.47 3.95 13.54
CA GLY A 336 -39.31 3.56 14.69
C GLY A 336 -39.27 2.06 14.99
N LEU A 337 -38.16 1.40 14.65
CA LEU A 337 -37.97 -0.03 14.89
C LEU A 337 -37.75 -0.30 16.39
N GLU A 338 -38.50 -1.25 16.95
CA GLU A 338 -38.41 -1.63 18.37
C GLU A 338 -37.33 -2.72 18.55
N THR A 339 -36.29 -2.42 19.33
CA THR A 339 -35.15 -3.31 19.60
C THR A 339 -34.92 -3.48 21.10
N LEU A 340 -34.13 -4.49 21.47
CA LEU A 340 -33.66 -4.73 22.84
C LEU A 340 -32.63 -3.66 23.26
N GLY A 341 -33.08 -2.41 23.42
CA GLY A 341 -32.20 -1.28 23.66
C GLY A 341 -31.44 -0.83 22.41
N THR A 342 -30.53 0.14 22.57
CA THR A 342 -29.79 0.78 21.45
C THR A 342 -28.46 0.12 21.15
N PHE A 343 -27.81 -0.45 22.16
CA PHE A 343 -26.46 -0.99 22.02
C PHE A 343 -26.44 -2.48 21.72
N THR A 344 -27.42 -3.23 22.23
CA THR A 344 -27.51 -4.68 22.06
C THR A 344 -27.55 -5.14 20.60
N PRO A 345 -28.27 -4.49 19.66
CA PRO A 345 -28.20 -4.92 18.27
C PRO A 345 -26.80 -4.70 17.65
N VAL A 346 -26.04 -3.66 18.04
CA VAL A 346 -24.64 -3.48 17.58
C VAL A 346 -23.77 -4.61 18.10
N LEU A 347 -23.90 -4.95 19.39
CA LEU A 347 -23.14 -6.03 20.01
C LEU A 347 -23.44 -7.37 19.34
N ILE A 348 -24.72 -7.69 19.08
CA ILE A 348 -25.11 -8.90 18.36
C ILE A 348 -24.55 -8.87 16.93
N GLY A 349 -24.59 -7.73 16.24
CA GLY A 349 -23.99 -7.57 14.91
C GLY A 349 -22.46 -7.77 14.91
N LEU A 350 -21.78 -7.37 15.98
CA LEU A 350 -20.36 -7.63 16.19
C LEU A 350 -20.10 -9.11 16.44
N ALA A 351 -20.96 -9.79 17.22
CA ALA A 351 -20.89 -11.24 17.39
C ALA A 351 -21.08 -12.00 16.06
N PHE A 352 -21.95 -11.50 15.16
CA PHE A 352 -22.12 -12.06 13.81
C PHE A 352 -20.87 -11.94 12.93
N ARG A 353 -19.95 -11.04 13.25
CA ARG A 353 -18.66 -10.95 12.54
C ARG A 353 -17.80 -12.19 12.77
N GLU A 354 -17.81 -12.71 14.00
CA GLU A 354 -17.03 -13.90 14.37
C GLU A 354 -17.72 -15.19 13.93
N THR A 355 -19.05 -15.27 14.02
CA THR A 355 -19.80 -16.49 13.73
C THR A 355 -20.33 -16.57 12.30
N GLN A 356 -20.17 -15.51 11.50
CA GLN A 356 -20.96 -15.25 10.28
C GLN A 356 -22.45 -14.99 10.58
N VAL A 357 -23.12 -14.24 9.71
CA VAL A 357 -24.51 -13.82 9.90
C VAL A 357 -25.48 -15.01 9.98
N LEU A 358 -25.35 -15.98 9.07
CA LEU A 358 -26.30 -17.09 8.98
C LEU A 358 -26.26 -17.97 10.24
N TRP A 359 -25.08 -18.45 10.60
CA TRP A 359 -24.86 -19.22 11.82
C TRP A 359 -25.13 -18.40 13.08
N GLY A 360 -24.76 -17.12 13.07
CA GLY A 360 -25.05 -16.18 14.15
C GLY A 360 -26.55 -16.07 14.43
N ILE A 361 -27.38 -15.93 13.39
CA ILE A 361 -28.85 -15.88 13.52
C ILE A 361 -29.40 -17.19 14.09
N ILE A 362 -28.94 -18.34 13.59
CA ILE A 362 -29.38 -19.66 14.04
C ILE A 362 -29.02 -19.86 15.52
N LEU A 363 -27.76 -19.62 15.89
CA LEU A 363 -27.27 -19.75 17.26
C LEU A 363 -27.95 -18.76 18.20
N PHE A 364 -28.10 -17.50 17.80
CA PHE A 364 -28.79 -16.49 18.60
C PHE A 364 -30.23 -16.89 18.88
N THR A 365 -30.97 -17.32 17.86
CA THR A 365 -32.38 -17.71 17.99
C THR A 365 -32.51 -18.96 18.88
N LEU A 366 -31.69 -19.99 18.64
CA LEU A 366 -31.71 -21.24 19.40
C LEU A 366 -31.36 -21.01 20.87
N ILE A 367 -30.25 -20.33 21.14
CA ILE A 367 -29.75 -20.08 22.49
C ILE A 367 -30.71 -19.16 23.24
N THR A 368 -31.23 -18.12 22.58
CA THR A 368 -32.20 -17.21 23.21
C THR A 368 -33.49 -17.95 23.54
N ALA A 369 -34.01 -18.81 22.65
CA ALA A 369 -35.21 -19.60 22.91
C ALA A 369 -35.02 -20.57 24.09
N LEU A 370 -33.91 -21.31 24.13
CA LEU A 370 -33.60 -22.23 25.24
C LEU A 370 -33.37 -21.48 26.56
N GLY A 371 -32.67 -20.35 26.51
CA GLY A 371 -32.42 -19.49 27.67
C GLY A 371 -33.70 -18.89 28.26
N LEU A 372 -34.64 -18.45 27.40
CA LEU A 372 -35.97 -18.00 27.83
C LEU A 372 -36.79 -19.12 28.46
N SER A 373 -36.77 -20.33 27.88
CA SER A 373 -37.47 -21.50 28.43
C SER A 373 -36.99 -21.84 29.84
N ILE A 374 -35.67 -21.87 30.05
CA ILE A 374 -35.10 -22.11 31.38
C ILE A 374 -35.38 -20.98 32.34
N ARG A 375 -35.34 -19.73 31.86
CA ARG A 375 -35.67 -18.61 32.72
C ARG A 375 -37.12 -18.69 33.21
N SER A 376 -38.06 -19.01 32.32
CA SER A 376 -39.45 -19.24 32.67
C SER A 376 -39.59 -20.37 33.70
N TYR A 377 -38.80 -21.44 33.57
CA TYR A 377 -38.76 -22.51 34.58
C TYR A 377 -38.22 -22.04 35.94
N LEU A 378 -37.08 -21.34 35.95
CA LEU A 378 -36.43 -20.84 37.17
C LEU A 378 -37.24 -19.76 37.90
N GLU A 379 -38.10 -19.05 37.19
CA GLU A 379 -39.01 -18.07 37.76
C GLU A 379 -40.02 -18.71 38.73
N HIS A 380 -40.46 -19.94 38.45
CA HIS A 380 -41.32 -20.70 39.36
C HIS A 380 -40.62 -21.07 40.68
N LEU A 381 -39.28 -20.99 40.74
CA LEU A 381 -38.49 -21.32 41.92
C LEU A 381 -38.24 -20.12 42.85
N HIS A 382 -38.82 -18.93 42.59
CA HIS A 382 -38.68 -17.71 43.41
C HIS A 382 -37.23 -17.35 43.77
N LEU A 383 -36.29 -17.57 42.85
CA LEU A 383 -34.87 -17.29 43.06
C LEU A 383 -34.55 -15.79 43.03
N GLN A 384 -33.55 -15.39 43.84
CA GLN A 384 -32.96 -14.05 43.80
C GLN A 384 -32.38 -13.72 42.41
N LEU A 385 -32.46 -12.44 42.02
CA LEU A 385 -32.07 -11.95 40.69
C LEU A 385 -30.62 -12.33 40.30
N LEU A 386 -29.68 -12.23 41.25
CA LEU A 386 -28.27 -12.59 41.01
C LEU A 386 -28.08 -14.10 40.76
N SER A 387 -28.74 -14.95 41.55
CA SER A 387 -28.68 -16.41 41.38
C SER A 387 -29.26 -16.83 40.03
N ARG A 388 -30.35 -16.20 39.60
CA ARG A 388 -30.99 -16.43 38.31
C ARG A 388 -30.05 -16.16 37.13
N LEU A 389 -29.32 -15.03 37.14
CA LEU A 389 -28.38 -14.67 36.07
C LEU A 389 -27.21 -15.63 35.98
N SER A 390 -26.67 -16.07 37.11
CA SER A 390 -25.57 -17.05 37.15
C SER A 390 -25.98 -18.40 36.55
N VAL A 391 -27.20 -18.88 36.82
CA VAL A 391 -27.69 -20.14 36.24
C VAL A 391 -27.88 -20.02 34.73
N VAL A 392 -28.46 -18.92 34.25
CA VAL A 392 -28.63 -18.68 32.79
C VAL A 392 -27.28 -18.58 32.09
N LEU A 393 -26.32 -17.84 32.66
CA LEU A 393 -24.95 -17.75 32.13
C LEU A 393 -24.28 -19.13 32.06
N THR A 394 -24.31 -19.89 33.15
CA THR A 394 -23.72 -21.24 33.22
C THR A 394 -24.37 -22.16 32.19
N PHE A 395 -25.69 -22.07 32.01
CA PHE A 395 -26.40 -22.85 31.01
C PHE A 395 -25.98 -22.51 29.58
N VAL A 396 -25.85 -21.22 29.25
CA VAL A 396 -25.37 -20.77 27.94
C VAL A 396 -23.94 -21.25 27.69
N VAL A 397 -23.06 -21.22 28.71
CA VAL A 397 -21.70 -21.78 28.62
C VAL A 397 -21.74 -23.27 28.26
N ILE A 398 -22.58 -24.05 28.96
CA ILE A 398 -22.70 -25.50 28.72
C ILE A 398 -23.21 -25.77 27.29
N ILE A 399 -24.23 -25.05 26.83
CA ILE A 399 -24.74 -25.19 25.46
C ILE A 399 -23.64 -24.86 24.44
N MET A 400 -22.94 -23.73 24.62
CA MET A 400 -21.89 -23.31 23.69
C MET A 400 -20.76 -24.33 23.63
N ALA A 401 -20.36 -24.89 24.77
CA ALA A 401 -19.38 -25.98 24.85
C ALA A 401 -19.87 -27.23 24.09
N LEU A 402 -21.13 -27.62 24.30
CA LEU A 402 -21.73 -28.78 23.63
C LEU A 402 -21.80 -28.59 22.10
N ILE A 403 -22.29 -27.43 21.65
CA ILE A 403 -22.37 -27.09 20.22
C ILE A 403 -20.96 -27.07 19.61
N SER A 404 -19.96 -26.54 20.32
CA SER A 404 -18.59 -26.50 19.82
C SER A 404 -17.95 -27.88 19.70
N VAL A 405 -18.16 -28.78 20.67
CA VAL A 405 -17.66 -30.15 20.60
C VAL A 405 -18.36 -30.92 19.48
N LEU A 406 -19.68 -30.77 19.36
CA LEU A 406 -20.48 -31.41 18.31
C LEU A 406 -20.09 -30.91 16.91
N GLY A 407 -19.91 -29.60 16.72
CA GLY A 407 -19.59 -29.08 15.40
C GLY A 407 -18.14 -29.34 15.00
N HIS A 408 -17.19 -29.42 15.93
CA HIS A 408 -15.84 -29.92 15.63
C HIS A 408 -15.88 -31.39 15.16
N ARG A 409 -16.71 -32.24 15.80
CA ARG A 409 -16.93 -33.64 15.38
C ARG A 409 -17.60 -33.76 14.00
N LEU A 410 -18.39 -32.76 13.58
CA LEU A 410 -19.09 -32.73 12.30
C LEU A 410 -18.27 -32.07 11.17
N GLY A 411 -17.02 -31.66 11.42
CA GLY A 411 -16.17 -30.95 10.45
C GLY A 411 -16.65 -29.54 10.12
N LEU A 412 -17.50 -28.96 10.97
CA LEU A 412 -18.01 -27.59 10.86
C LEU A 412 -17.04 -26.62 11.55
N ASP A 413 -15.79 -26.56 11.09
CA ASP A 413 -14.75 -25.69 11.67
C ASP A 413 -15.01 -24.18 11.42
N ARG A 414 -16.06 -23.83 10.66
CA ARG A 414 -16.31 -22.47 10.16
C ARG A 414 -17.28 -21.62 10.98
N GLY A 415 -17.70 -22.08 12.16
CA GLY A 415 -18.67 -21.34 13.00
C GLY A 415 -18.46 -21.42 14.51
N LEU A 416 -17.33 -21.99 14.97
CA LEU A 416 -17.17 -22.43 16.37
C LEU A 416 -15.87 -21.99 17.03
N SER A 417 -15.31 -20.85 16.62
CA SER A 417 -14.37 -20.15 17.50
C SER A 417 -15.17 -19.59 18.67
N ILE A 418 -15.22 -20.32 19.79
CA ILE A 418 -15.88 -19.86 21.02
C ILE A 418 -15.09 -18.66 21.57
N ALA A 419 -15.45 -17.46 21.11
CA ALA A 419 -15.02 -16.24 21.75
C ALA A 419 -15.89 -16.01 23.00
N LEU A 420 -15.27 -15.57 24.10
CA LEU A 420 -15.96 -15.16 25.33
C LEU A 420 -17.00 -14.04 25.07
N PHE A 421 -16.80 -13.28 23.99
CA PHE A 421 -17.56 -12.09 23.67
C PHE A 421 -19.01 -12.37 23.23
N PRO A 422 -19.31 -13.21 22.21
CA PRO A 422 -20.68 -13.64 21.88
C PRO A 422 -21.45 -14.23 23.06
N MET A 423 -20.78 -14.97 23.95
CA MET A 423 -21.41 -15.59 25.12
C MET A 423 -22.00 -14.56 26.08
N VAL A 424 -21.23 -13.52 26.43
CA VAL A 424 -21.70 -12.43 27.31
C VAL A 424 -22.84 -11.64 26.66
N ILE A 425 -22.79 -11.46 25.35
CA ILE A 425 -23.84 -10.73 24.61
C ILE A 425 -25.14 -11.52 24.62
N LEU A 426 -25.07 -12.83 24.40
CA LEU A 426 -26.24 -13.71 24.40
C LEU A 426 -26.92 -13.75 25.77
N THR A 427 -26.17 -13.87 26.86
CA THR A 427 -26.73 -13.91 28.21
C THR A 427 -27.39 -12.60 28.61
N MET A 428 -26.75 -11.47 28.30
CA MET A 428 -27.35 -10.14 28.47
C MET A 428 -28.60 -9.95 27.60
N SER A 429 -28.62 -10.53 26.40
CA SER A 429 -29.77 -10.47 25.49
C SER A 429 -30.94 -11.31 26.02
N ILE A 430 -30.68 -12.53 26.53
CA ILE A 430 -31.68 -13.38 27.19
C ILE A 430 -32.28 -12.67 28.40
N GLU A 431 -31.44 -12.04 29.22
CA GLU A 431 -31.89 -11.30 30.39
C GLU A 431 -32.88 -10.19 30.01
N ARG A 432 -32.49 -9.31 29.09
CA ARG A 432 -33.34 -8.21 28.64
C ARG A 432 -34.61 -8.70 27.95
N MET A 433 -34.49 -9.74 27.12
CA MET A 433 -35.62 -10.31 26.39
C MET A 433 -36.65 -10.93 27.33
N SER A 434 -36.22 -11.60 28.38
CA SER A 434 -37.15 -12.19 29.35
C SER A 434 -37.86 -11.14 30.18
N ILE A 435 -37.18 -10.07 30.60
CA ILE A 435 -37.84 -8.94 31.28
C ILE A 435 -38.92 -8.36 30.38
N VAL A 436 -38.63 -8.16 29.08
CA VAL A 436 -39.63 -7.66 28.12
C VAL A 436 -40.78 -8.65 27.94
N TRP A 437 -40.50 -9.95 27.97
CA TRP A 437 -41.52 -11.01 27.90
C TRP A 437 -42.44 -10.99 29.13
N GLU A 438 -41.86 -10.85 30.32
CA GLU A 438 -42.56 -10.77 31.60
C GLU A 438 -43.40 -9.47 31.70
N GLU A 439 -42.84 -8.31 31.33
CA GLU A 439 -43.49 -7.00 31.45
C GLU A 439 -44.54 -6.70 30.36
N ARG A 440 -44.30 -7.15 29.13
CA ARG A 440 -45.08 -6.73 27.94
C ARG A 440 -45.68 -7.89 27.15
N GLY A 441 -45.47 -9.12 27.61
CA GLY A 441 -46.00 -10.34 26.99
C GLY A 441 -45.15 -10.87 25.82
N GLY A 442 -45.32 -12.16 25.52
CA GLY A 442 -44.49 -12.88 24.55
C GLY A 442 -44.61 -12.41 23.10
N LEU A 443 -45.79 -11.95 22.67
CA LEU A 443 -45.98 -11.38 21.33
C LEU A 443 -45.16 -10.10 21.12
N HIS A 444 -45.13 -9.23 22.13
CA HIS A 444 -44.33 -7.99 22.08
C HIS A 444 -42.83 -8.31 22.15
N ALA A 445 -42.43 -9.23 23.03
CA ALA A 445 -41.05 -9.69 23.11
C ALA A 445 -40.57 -10.26 21.77
N GLY A 446 -41.34 -11.16 21.14
CA GLY A 446 -41.01 -11.71 19.82
C GLY A 446 -40.80 -10.63 18.75
N LYS A 447 -41.68 -9.62 18.69
CA LYS A 447 -41.53 -8.48 17.77
C LYS A 447 -40.23 -7.70 18.01
N VAL A 448 -39.89 -7.44 19.28
CA VAL A 448 -38.66 -6.74 19.68
C VAL A 448 -37.41 -7.59 19.37
N GLY A 449 -37.50 -8.91 19.54
CA GLY A 449 -36.44 -9.86 19.19
C GLY A 449 -36.15 -9.88 17.69
N ILE A 450 -37.19 -9.96 16.85
CA ILE A 450 -37.06 -9.89 15.39
C ILE A 450 -36.50 -8.52 14.97
N GLY A 451 -36.99 -7.42 15.55
CA GLY A 451 -36.44 -6.09 15.30
C GLY A 451 -34.95 -6.00 15.66
N THR A 452 -34.56 -6.57 16.80
CA THR A 452 -33.15 -6.64 17.22
C THR A 452 -32.31 -7.43 16.23
N LEU A 453 -32.80 -8.56 15.73
CA LEU A 453 -32.11 -9.39 14.75
C LEU A 453 -31.90 -8.64 13.43
N ILE A 454 -32.95 -8.00 12.90
CA ILE A 454 -32.88 -7.20 11.66
C ILE A 454 -31.88 -6.06 11.83
N ALA A 455 -31.96 -5.32 12.94
CA ALA A 455 -31.03 -4.22 13.24
C ALA A 455 -29.58 -4.72 13.38
N ALA A 456 -29.37 -5.88 14.02
CA ALA A 456 -28.05 -6.49 14.16
C ALA A 456 -27.46 -6.93 12.81
N THR A 457 -28.27 -7.55 11.95
CA THR A 457 -27.85 -7.94 10.60
C THR A 457 -27.50 -6.71 9.76
N LEU A 458 -28.33 -5.66 9.77
CA LEU A 458 -28.05 -4.42 9.03
C LEU A 458 -26.78 -3.72 9.56
N SER A 459 -26.62 -3.66 10.88
CA SER A 459 -25.41 -3.12 11.52
C SER A 459 -24.17 -3.90 11.09
N HIS A 460 -24.24 -5.23 11.11
CA HIS A 460 -23.15 -6.09 10.68
C HIS A 460 -22.78 -5.86 9.20
N LEU A 461 -23.78 -5.78 8.31
CA LEU A 461 -23.55 -5.53 6.88
C LEU A 461 -22.88 -4.18 6.63
N MET A 462 -23.31 -3.13 7.32
CA MET A 462 -22.66 -1.82 7.23
C MET A 462 -21.22 -1.84 7.76
N MET A 463 -20.98 -2.48 8.91
CA MET A 463 -19.66 -2.57 9.55
C MET A 463 -18.66 -3.45 8.80
N THR A 464 -19.13 -4.30 7.88
CA THR A 464 -18.30 -5.25 7.12
C THR A 464 -18.11 -4.80 5.66
N TYR A 465 -18.74 -3.70 5.24
CA TYR A 465 -18.63 -3.21 3.87
C TYR A 465 -17.22 -2.64 3.60
N PRO A 466 -16.44 -3.20 2.65
CA PRO A 466 -15.02 -2.86 2.47
C PRO A 466 -14.74 -1.37 2.26
N THR A 467 -15.59 -0.68 1.50
CA THR A 467 -15.43 0.75 1.23
C THR A 467 -15.62 1.61 2.49
N TRP A 468 -16.55 1.23 3.37
CA TRP A 468 -16.73 1.95 4.64
C TRP A 468 -15.55 1.70 5.56
N THR A 469 -15.10 0.45 5.67
CA THR A 469 -13.92 0.06 6.46
C THR A 469 -12.70 0.87 6.05
N TYR A 470 -12.40 0.90 4.75
CA TYR A 470 -11.32 1.70 4.18
C TYR A 470 -11.47 3.17 4.55
N PHE A 471 -12.62 3.77 4.24
CA PHE A 471 -12.79 5.21 4.34
C PHE A 471 -12.65 5.73 5.79
N VAL A 472 -13.20 5.03 6.78
CA VAL A 472 -13.07 5.45 8.19
C VAL A 472 -11.70 5.16 8.76
N PHE A 473 -11.06 4.06 8.35
CA PHE A 473 -9.71 3.73 8.81
C PHE A 473 -8.67 4.70 8.25
N THR A 474 -8.78 5.05 6.95
CA THR A 474 -7.91 6.03 6.30
C THR A 474 -8.15 7.45 6.82
N PHE A 475 -9.40 7.81 7.09
CA PHE A 475 -9.79 9.16 7.50
C PHE A 475 -10.49 9.15 8.88
N PRO A 476 -9.75 9.10 10.01
CA PRO A 476 -10.33 9.13 11.36
C PRO A 476 -11.20 10.35 11.66
N GLY A 477 -11.05 11.45 10.91
CA GLY A 477 -11.93 12.63 10.96
C GLY A 477 -13.41 12.28 10.73
N MET A 478 -13.71 11.16 10.08
CA MET A 478 -15.07 10.62 9.93
C MET A 478 -15.75 10.31 11.26
N LEU A 479 -15.01 9.95 12.31
CA LEU A 479 -15.59 9.73 13.64
C LEU A 479 -16.19 11.01 14.22
N LEU A 480 -15.55 12.16 14.00
CA LEU A 480 -16.06 13.47 14.44
C LEU A 480 -17.35 13.82 13.69
N ILE A 481 -17.39 13.49 12.39
CA ILE A 481 -18.59 13.66 11.56
C ILE A 481 -19.73 12.78 12.08
N PHE A 482 -19.47 11.50 12.37
CA PHE A 482 -20.48 10.61 12.95
C PHE A 482 -20.98 11.10 14.31
N MET A 483 -20.07 11.55 15.20
CA MET A 483 -20.46 12.14 16.48
C MET A 483 -21.35 13.37 16.30
N SER A 484 -21.04 14.24 15.33
CA SER A 484 -21.90 15.38 14.98
C SER A 484 -23.31 14.94 14.60
N PHE A 485 -23.44 13.96 13.70
CA PHE A 485 -24.74 13.41 13.31
C PHE A 485 -25.49 12.78 14.49
N MET A 486 -24.79 12.04 15.37
CA MET A 486 -25.39 11.45 16.57
C MET A 486 -25.96 12.51 17.52
N LEU A 487 -25.25 13.62 17.74
CA LEU A 487 -25.72 14.73 18.59
C LEU A 487 -26.99 15.39 18.03
N VAL A 488 -27.05 15.58 16.71
CA VAL A 488 -28.23 16.14 16.02
C VAL A 488 -29.41 15.17 16.11
N LEU A 489 -29.18 13.88 15.84
CA LEU A 489 -30.19 12.83 15.93
C LEU A 489 -30.73 12.64 17.35
N GLY A 490 -29.91 12.86 18.37
CA GLY A 490 -30.33 12.82 19.78
C GLY A 490 -31.41 13.85 20.14
N HIS A 491 -31.54 14.91 19.35
CA HIS A 491 -32.55 15.96 19.54
C HIS A 491 -33.75 15.85 18.57
N TYR A 492 -33.78 14.80 17.76
CA TYR A 492 -34.85 14.58 16.79
C TYR A 492 -36.17 14.22 17.51
N ARG A 493 -37.18 15.06 17.32
CA ARG A 493 -38.56 14.86 17.81
C ARG A 493 -39.58 14.77 16.66
N GLY A 494 -39.13 14.39 15.46
CA GLY A 494 -40.03 14.21 14.32
C GLY A 494 -40.87 12.93 14.46
N TYR A 495 -41.95 12.85 13.67
CA TYR A 495 -42.79 11.65 13.61
C TYR A 495 -42.01 10.48 12.99
N ARG A 496 -42.17 9.28 13.56
CA ARG A 496 -41.53 8.07 13.03
C ARG A 496 -42.19 7.68 11.71
N LEU A 497 -41.44 7.17 10.74
CA LEU A 497 -42.00 6.68 9.47
C LEU A 497 -43.10 5.63 9.69
N THR A 498 -42.90 4.73 10.65
CA THR A 498 -43.90 3.73 11.04
C THR A 498 -45.19 4.34 11.59
N GLU A 499 -45.12 5.49 12.26
CA GLU A 499 -46.29 6.22 12.74
C GLU A 499 -47.04 6.89 11.59
N LEU A 500 -46.32 7.46 10.62
CA LEU A 500 -46.91 8.02 9.39
C LEU A 500 -47.71 6.97 8.60
N PHE A 501 -47.17 5.76 8.44
CA PHE A 501 -47.90 4.65 7.81
C PHE A 501 -49.12 4.22 8.62
N ARG A 502 -49.01 4.15 9.95
CA ARG A 502 -50.13 3.78 10.83
C ARG A 502 -51.25 4.84 10.81
N PHE A 503 -50.91 6.13 10.78
CA PHE A 503 -51.89 7.21 10.67
C PHE A 503 -52.58 7.23 9.31
N ASN A 504 -51.85 6.96 8.22
CA ASN A 504 -52.45 6.86 6.89
C ASN A 504 -53.44 5.68 6.80
N ALA A 505 -53.12 4.54 7.41
CA ALA A 505 -54.02 3.39 7.48
C ALA A 505 -55.31 3.69 8.28
N MET A 506 -55.23 4.45 9.38
CA MET A 506 -56.40 4.86 10.16
C MET A 506 -57.27 5.91 9.44
N ILE A 507 -56.68 6.77 8.61
CA ILE A 507 -57.43 7.73 7.79
C ILE A 507 -58.18 7.00 6.67
N LYS A 508 -57.59 5.95 6.09
CA LYS A 508 -58.20 5.16 5.01
C LYS A 508 -59.31 4.20 5.48
N GLY A 509 -59.33 3.83 6.76
CA GLY A 509 -60.39 2.99 7.35
C GLY A 509 -61.62 3.76 7.86
N ARG A 510 -61.71 5.06 7.60
CA ARG A 510 -62.80 5.94 8.05
C ARG A 510 -63.59 6.56 6.89
N GLN A 511 -63.40 6.06 5.67
CA GLN A 511 -64.23 6.35 4.49
C GLN A 511 -65.21 5.22 4.23
#